data_AF-A0A4Z2DGN5-F1
#
_entry.id   AF-A0A4Z2DGN5-F1
#
_cell.length_a   1.000
_cell.length_b   1.000
_cell.length_c   1.000
_cell.angle_alpha   90.00
_cell.angle_beta   90.00
_cell.angle_gamma   90.00
#
_symmetry.space_group_name_H-M   'P 1'
#
loop_
_entity.id
_entity.type
_entity.pdbx_description
1 polymer ?
#
loop_
_entity_poly.entity_id
_entity_poly.type
_entity_poly.pdbx_seq_one_letter_code
_entity_poly.pdbx_strand_id
1 'polypeptide(L)'
;MSAVHDPMAAVSNLTLFYFNETGWYYVNFLMAELWKWGRNQGCEFLYKSCGEFIKRQKMSGQQTSTWCDKVLSETSDVRCIPHTNAYGYCNLIKHSHYLNPEYRHFNNLANISTMEQQMMGGMDKFADFCPFMSVFTSINESPMNSHCEDTDNQKFQNMTYGQQHYGKKSRCFNFDTVFKESSNHISEAGCFRINCTLRHELQVKFNGKWHLCPKEGGTLLLPVDQYREDRLECPPFGDVCSVEEIKKRKQKRRNRISEDVNTIKTNRL
;
A
#
# COMPACT_ATOMS: atom_id res chain seq x y z
N MET A 1 12.77 13.11 -3.33
CA MET A 1 12.83 13.96 -2.11
C MET A 1 11.44 14.56 -1.89
N SER A 2 10.65 14.01 -0.97
CA SER A 2 9.36 14.59 -0.55
C SER A 2 9.56 15.48 0.68
N ALA A 3 8.64 16.43 0.89
CA ALA A 3 8.63 17.27 2.10
C ALA A 3 8.16 16.52 3.35
N VAL A 4 7.51 15.37 3.17
CA VAL A 4 7.05 14.49 4.25
C VAL A 4 7.96 13.28 4.36
N HIS A 5 8.28 12.92 5.60
CA HIS A 5 9.09 11.75 5.94
C HIS A 5 8.27 10.47 5.80
N ASP A 6 8.79 9.53 5.00
CA ASP A 6 8.31 8.15 4.88
C ASP A 6 9.54 7.24 5.00
N PRO A 7 9.58 6.29 5.96
CA PRO A 7 10.71 5.39 6.14
C PRO A 7 10.97 4.50 4.91
N MET A 8 9.97 4.32 4.04
CA MET A 8 10.04 3.56 2.78
C MET A 8 10.05 4.49 1.55
N ALA A 9 10.47 5.75 1.71
CA ALA A 9 10.61 6.70 0.61
C ALA A 9 11.60 6.20 -0.45
N ALA A 10 11.18 6.24 -1.72
CA ALA A 10 12.00 5.77 -2.83
C ALA A 10 13.03 6.81 -3.30
N VAL A 11 14.28 6.40 -3.49
CA VAL A 11 15.32 7.18 -4.19
C VAL A 11 15.12 7.02 -5.70
N SER A 12 14.25 7.87 -6.25
CA SER A 12 13.81 7.78 -7.65
C SER A 12 14.79 8.36 -8.66
N ASN A 13 14.57 8.03 -9.94
CA ASN A 13 15.25 8.67 -11.08
C ASN A 13 15.16 10.20 -11.04
N LEU A 14 14.05 10.78 -10.58
CA LEU A 14 13.91 12.23 -10.45
C LEU A 14 14.90 12.81 -9.43
N THR A 15 15.07 12.13 -8.29
CA THR A 15 16.01 12.54 -7.25
C THR A 15 17.45 12.38 -7.73
N LEU A 16 17.76 11.25 -8.35
CA LEU A 16 19.07 10.96 -8.92
C LEU A 16 19.46 11.94 -10.03
N PHE A 17 18.50 12.31 -10.89
CA PHE A 17 18.72 13.30 -11.94
C PHE A 17 19.04 14.67 -11.36
N TYR A 18 18.29 15.12 -10.35
CA TYR A 18 18.60 16.38 -9.66
C TYR A 18 20.06 16.43 -9.17
N PHE A 19 20.55 15.37 -8.51
CA PHE A 19 21.94 15.31 -8.03
C PHE A 19 22.98 15.22 -9.16
N ASN A 20 22.63 14.62 -10.29
CA ASN A 20 23.50 14.60 -11.46
C ASN A 20 23.66 16.01 -12.04
N GLU A 21 22.56 16.76 -12.14
CA GLU A 21 22.54 18.12 -12.72
C GLU A 21 23.22 19.17 -11.84
N THR A 22 23.40 18.94 -10.54
CA THR A 22 24.21 19.85 -9.70
C THR A 22 25.69 19.84 -10.06
N GLY A 23 26.16 18.80 -10.75
CA GLY A 23 27.58 18.60 -11.08
C GLY A 23 28.45 18.14 -9.91
N TRP A 24 27.87 17.90 -8.72
CA TRP A 24 28.62 17.46 -7.54
C TRP A 24 28.78 15.94 -7.46
N TYR A 25 27.93 15.18 -8.16
CA TYR A 25 27.86 13.73 -8.03
C TYR A 25 27.89 13.03 -9.39
N TYR A 26 28.58 11.89 -9.44
CA TYR A 26 28.42 10.91 -10.51
C TYR A 26 27.37 9.89 -10.09
N VAL A 27 26.25 9.83 -10.81
CA VAL A 27 25.07 9.10 -10.39
C VAL A 27 24.88 7.82 -11.20
N ASN A 28 24.64 6.70 -10.51
CA ASN A 28 24.29 5.43 -11.14
C ASN A 28 22.76 5.26 -11.20
N PHE A 29 22.16 5.60 -12.35
CA PHE A 29 20.71 5.49 -12.57
C PHE A 29 20.17 4.04 -12.52
N LEU A 30 21.03 3.01 -12.62
CA LEU A 30 20.59 1.62 -12.47
C LEU A 30 20.17 1.28 -11.03
N MET A 31 20.57 2.11 -10.06
CA MET A 31 20.19 1.96 -8.65
C MET A 31 18.89 2.69 -8.31
N ALA A 32 18.26 3.37 -9.27
CA ALA A 32 17.04 4.11 -9.04
C ALA A 32 15.89 3.19 -8.62
N GLU A 33 15.23 3.57 -7.54
CA GLU A 33 14.04 2.89 -7.07
C GLU A 33 12.82 3.36 -7.87
N LEU A 34 11.84 2.45 -7.99
CA LEU A 34 10.63 2.73 -8.74
C LEU A 34 9.74 3.70 -7.98
N TRP A 35 9.59 4.90 -8.51
CA TRP A 35 8.58 5.86 -8.07
C TRP A 35 7.23 5.52 -8.68
N LYS A 36 6.27 5.10 -7.85
CA LYS A 36 4.97 4.61 -8.30
C LYS A 36 3.88 5.69 -8.31
N TRP A 37 4.02 6.69 -7.46
CA TRP A 37 3.06 7.80 -7.33
C TRP A 37 2.97 8.61 -8.64
N GLY A 38 1.77 8.75 -9.20
CA GLY A 38 1.57 9.46 -10.47
C GLY A 38 2.16 8.77 -11.71
N ARG A 39 2.70 7.55 -11.58
CA ARG A 39 3.34 6.84 -12.69
C ARG A 39 2.30 6.53 -13.78
N ASN A 40 2.64 6.85 -15.03
CA ASN A 40 1.82 6.63 -16.22
C ASN A 40 0.44 7.34 -16.18
N GLN A 41 0.27 8.38 -15.35
CA GLN A 41 -0.99 9.13 -15.28
C GLN A 41 -1.11 10.25 -16.33
N GLY A 42 -0.03 10.51 -17.08
CA GLY A 42 -0.01 11.49 -18.17
C GLY A 42 -0.01 12.95 -17.69
N CYS A 43 -0.10 13.88 -18.64
CA CYS A 43 -0.03 15.31 -18.40
C CYS A 43 -1.18 15.84 -17.52
N GLU A 44 -2.37 15.24 -17.61
CA GLU A 44 -3.52 15.68 -16.82
C GLU A 44 -3.28 15.54 -15.32
N PHE A 45 -2.48 14.57 -14.88
CA PHE A 45 -2.10 14.45 -13.47
C PHE A 45 -1.33 15.67 -12.94
N LEU A 46 -0.63 16.41 -13.83
CA LEU A 46 0.13 17.61 -13.46
C LEU A 46 -0.67 18.90 -13.66
N TYR A 47 -1.54 18.95 -14.69
CA TYR A 47 -2.22 20.19 -15.08
C TYR A 47 -3.65 20.32 -14.56
N LYS A 48 -4.27 19.22 -14.12
CA LYS A 48 -5.63 19.22 -13.58
C LYS A 48 -5.62 19.08 -12.07
N SER A 49 -6.70 19.52 -11.42
CA SER A 49 -6.86 19.31 -9.98
C SER A 49 -7.04 17.83 -9.66
N CYS A 50 -6.63 17.42 -8.46
CA CYS A 50 -6.93 16.07 -7.96
C CYS A 50 -8.43 15.81 -7.88
N GLY A 51 -9.26 16.84 -7.70
CA GLY A 51 -10.72 16.75 -7.78
C GLY A 51 -11.23 16.27 -9.14
N GLU A 52 -10.72 16.85 -10.23
CA GLU A 52 -11.04 16.38 -11.60
C GLU A 52 -10.58 14.93 -11.81
N PHE A 53 -9.40 14.59 -11.29
CA PHE A 53 -8.85 13.24 -11.36
C PHE A 53 -9.74 12.21 -10.63
N ILE A 54 -10.12 12.51 -9.38
CA ILE A 54 -11.02 11.68 -8.57
C ILE A 54 -12.36 11.47 -9.31
N LYS A 55 -12.95 12.54 -9.84
CA LYS A 55 -14.21 12.48 -10.59
C LYS A 55 -14.10 11.57 -11.81
N ARG A 56 -13.05 11.75 -12.62
CA ARG A 56 -12.79 10.91 -13.80
C ARG A 56 -12.64 9.45 -13.42
N GLN A 57 -11.89 9.19 -12.35
CA GLN A 57 -11.64 7.82 -11.93
C GLN A 57 -12.94 7.11 -11.54
N LYS A 58 -13.78 7.78 -10.74
CA LYS A 58 -15.11 7.28 -10.40
C LYS A 58 -15.96 6.96 -11.62
N MET A 59 -15.93 7.81 -12.65
CA MET A 59 -16.67 7.57 -13.90
C MET A 59 -16.14 6.34 -14.67
N SER A 60 -14.84 6.07 -14.58
CA SER A 60 -14.20 4.91 -15.24
C SER A 60 -14.34 3.59 -14.48
N GLY A 61 -14.89 3.60 -13.26
CA GLY A 61 -14.98 2.42 -12.40
C GLY A 61 -13.63 1.92 -11.85
N GLN A 62 -12.53 2.67 -12.06
CA GLN A 62 -11.26 2.37 -11.43
C GLN A 62 -11.32 2.77 -9.94
N GLN A 63 -10.97 1.85 -9.03
CA GLN A 63 -10.91 2.15 -7.59
C GLN A 63 -9.49 2.48 -7.10
N THR A 64 -8.46 2.24 -7.91
CA THR A 64 -7.06 2.36 -7.49
C THR A 64 -6.51 3.74 -7.86
N SER A 65 -6.98 4.81 -7.21
CA SER A 65 -6.37 6.15 -7.36
C SER A 65 -5.40 6.43 -6.23
N THR A 66 -4.36 7.15 -6.61
CA THR A 66 -3.45 7.86 -5.73
C THR A 66 -4.18 8.83 -4.78
N TRP A 67 -5.20 9.52 -5.30
CA TRP A 67 -6.12 10.39 -4.59
C TRP A 67 -7.36 9.65 -4.08
N CYS A 68 -7.95 10.12 -2.99
CA CYS A 68 -9.11 9.49 -2.35
C CYS A 68 -10.16 10.54 -1.93
N ASP A 69 -11.38 10.12 -1.62
CA ASP A 69 -12.45 11.06 -1.25
C ASP A 69 -13.42 10.57 -0.17
N LYS A 70 -12.97 9.59 0.64
CA LYS A 70 -13.67 9.23 1.87
C LYS A 70 -13.21 10.15 3.00
N VAL A 71 -14.16 10.82 3.64
CA VAL A 71 -13.86 11.67 4.80
C VAL A 71 -13.31 10.81 5.94
N LEU A 72 -12.24 11.29 6.56
CA LEU A 72 -11.66 10.68 7.74
C LEU A 72 -12.67 10.74 8.91
N SER A 73 -13.01 9.58 9.44
CA SER A 73 -13.91 9.38 10.58
C SER A 73 -13.41 8.22 11.44
N GLU A 74 -13.98 8.01 12.62
CA GLU A 74 -13.69 6.82 13.44
C GLU A 74 -14.04 5.50 12.71
N THR A 75 -14.99 5.56 11.79
CA THR A 75 -15.43 4.45 10.92
C THR A 75 -14.78 4.49 9.55
N SER A 76 -13.68 5.26 9.39
CA SER A 76 -13.03 5.40 8.09
C SER A 76 -12.46 4.07 7.61
N ASP A 77 -12.57 3.88 6.30
CA ASP A 77 -12.25 2.63 5.61
C ASP A 77 -10.72 2.49 5.51
N VAL A 78 -10.14 1.69 6.42
CA VAL A 78 -8.72 1.36 6.37
C VAL A 78 -8.49 0.39 5.23
N ARG A 79 -7.65 0.79 4.27
CA ARG A 79 -7.40 0.00 3.05
C ARG A 79 -5.92 -0.04 2.69
N CYS A 80 -5.55 -1.05 1.92
CA CYS A 80 -4.28 -1.09 1.23
C CYS A 80 -4.11 0.11 0.31
N ILE A 81 -2.97 0.77 0.45
CA ILE A 81 -2.63 1.94 -0.35
C ILE A 81 -2.25 1.46 -1.75
N PRO A 82 -2.90 1.96 -2.82
CA PRO A 82 -2.56 1.56 -4.17
C PRO A 82 -1.06 1.72 -4.45
N HIS A 83 -0.46 0.67 -4.99
CA HIS A 83 0.96 0.60 -5.36
C HIS A 83 1.98 0.64 -4.21
N THR A 84 1.56 0.88 -2.98
CA THR A 84 2.43 0.88 -1.79
C THR A 84 2.16 -0.36 -0.95
N ASN A 85 3.21 -1.02 -0.46
CA ASN A 85 3.06 -2.22 0.37
C ASN A 85 2.71 -1.85 1.83
N ALA A 86 1.62 -1.15 2.02
CA ALA A 86 1.14 -0.63 3.29
C ALA A 86 -0.37 -0.49 3.26
N TYR A 87 -1.00 -0.49 4.44
CA TYR A 87 -2.38 -0.03 4.59
C TYR A 87 -2.41 1.41 5.11
N GLY A 88 -3.56 2.05 5.03
CA GLY A 88 -3.69 3.47 5.34
C GLY A 88 -5.12 3.93 5.34
N TYR A 89 -5.28 5.24 5.45
CA TYR A 89 -6.57 5.92 5.50
C TYR A 89 -6.57 7.09 4.52
N CYS A 90 -7.76 7.50 4.09
CA CYS A 90 -7.88 8.72 3.30
C CYS A 90 -7.73 9.94 4.21
N ASN A 91 -6.75 10.80 3.95
CA ASN A 91 -6.47 11.97 4.78
C ASN A 91 -7.37 13.19 4.49
N LEU A 92 -8.57 12.94 3.95
CA LEU A 92 -9.56 13.99 3.69
C LEU A 92 -10.21 14.42 5.01
N ILE A 93 -10.06 15.68 5.37
CA ILE A 93 -10.63 16.27 6.58
C ILE A 93 -11.46 17.51 6.26
N LYS A 94 -12.23 17.96 7.25
CA LYS A 94 -12.85 19.28 7.26
C LYS A 94 -11.91 20.26 7.96
N HIS A 95 -11.47 21.28 7.25
CA HIS A 95 -10.68 22.37 7.79
C HIS A 95 -11.57 23.33 8.61
N SER A 96 -10.98 24.08 9.53
CA SER A 96 -11.70 25.07 10.35
C SER A 96 -12.12 26.33 9.59
N HIS A 97 -11.63 26.50 8.37
CA HIS A 97 -11.82 27.66 7.52
C HIS A 97 -12.06 27.24 6.06
N TYR A 98 -12.57 28.17 5.25
CA TYR A 98 -12.68 27.99 3.82
C TYR A 98 -11.29 27.92 3.19
N LEU A 99 -11.06 26.91 2.35
CA LEU A 99 -9.85 26.82 1.56
C LEU A 99 -9.84 27.90 0.48
N ASN A 100 -8.65 28.32 0.02
CA ASN A 100 -8.55 29.21 -1.12
C ASN A 100 -9.13 28.54 -2.38
N PRO A 101 -9.65 29.31 -3.36
CA PRO A 101 -10.28 28.74 -4.57
C PRO A 101 -9.45 27.70 -5.30
N GLU A 102 -8.13 27.86 -5.36
CA GLU A 102 -7.18 26.93 -5.99
C GLU A 102 -7.09 25.56 -5.31
N TYR A 103 -7.46 25.46 -4.03
CA TYR A 103 -7.41 24.23 -3.23
C TYR A 103 -8.80 23.61 -2.98
N ARG A 104 -9.86 24.16 -3.60
CA ARG A 104 -11.21 23.61 -3.50
C ARG A 104 -11.41 22.53 -4.57
N HIS A 105 -11.06 21.31 -4.22
CA HIS A 105 -11.09 20.16 -5.15
C HIS A 105 -12.48 19.53 -5.34
N PHE A 106 -13.44 19.86 -4.47
CA PHE A 106 -14.71 19.13 -4.38
C PHE A 106 -15.93 19.99 -4.70
N ASN A 107 -16.86 19.43 -5.47
CA ASN A 107 -18.17 20.03 -5.73
C ASN A 107 -19.35 19.03 -5.63
N ASN A 108 -19.08 17.75 -5.36
CA ASN A 108 -20.09 16.69 -5.27
C ASN A 108 -19.71 15.55 -4.29
N LEU A 109 -19.11 15.87 -3.13
CA LEU A 109 -18.91 14.89 -2.06
C LEU A 109 -20.27 14.42 -1.51
N ALA A 110 -20.43 13.11 -1.40
CA ALA A 110 -21.66 12.50 -0.91
C ALA A 110 -21.92 12.90 0.55
N ASN A 111 -23.16 13.25 0.87
CA ASN A 111 -23.62 13.61 2.21
C ASN A 111 -22.94 14.85 2.84
N ILE A 112 -22.35 15.74 2.02
CA ILE A 112 -21.73 16.98 2.49
C ILE A 112 -22.32 18.18 1.73
N SER A 113 -22.76 19.19 2.47
CA SER A 113 -23.34 20.40 1.87
C SER A 113 -22.33 21.16 0.99
N THR A 114 -22.79 21.85 -0.06
CA THR A 114 -21.92 22.61 -0.97
C THR A 114 -21.05 23.64 -0.24
N MET A 115 -21.57 24.26 0.82
CA MET A 115 -20.83 25.22 1.63
C MET A 115 -19.71 24.54 2.42
N GLU A 116 -20.02 23.41 3.06
CA GLU A 116 -19.04 22.63 3.82
C GLU A 116 -17.95 22.03 2.92
N GLN A 117 -18.28 21.65 1.69
CA GLN A 117 -17.31 21.16 0.70
C GLN A 117 -16.18 22.16 0.41
N GLN A 118 -16.42 23.46 0.56
CA GLN A 118 -15.38 24.49 0.39
C GLN A 118 -14.34 24.49 1.52
N MET A 119 -14.60 23.76 2.60
CA MET A 119 -13.70 23.53 3.74
C MET A 119 -13.09 22.11 3.70
N MET A 120 -13.44 21.29 2.70
CA MET A 120 -12.97 19.91 2.59
C MET A 120 -11.67 19.85 1.78
N GLY A 121 -10.65 19.20 2.33
CA GLY A 121 -9.38 18.99 1.65
C GLY A 121 -8.50 17.98 2.37
N GLY A 122 -7.44 17.54 1.71
CA GLY A 122 -6.37 16.75 2.32
C GLY A 122 -5.75 17.46 3.52
N MET A 123 -5.28 16.68 4.48
CA MET A 123 -4.62 17.18 5.68
C MET A 123 -3.28 17.87 5.39
N ASP A 124 -2.59 17.47 4.32
CA ASP A 124 -1.26 17.97 3.98
C ASP A 124 -1.32 19.14 2.99
N LYS A 125 -0.83 20.30 3.43
CA LYS A 125 -0.70 21.50 2.61
C LYS A 125 0.34 21.38 1.50
N PHE A 126 1.35 20.51 1.63
CA PHE A 126 2.37 20.28 0.60
C PHE A 126 1.84 19.46 -0.58
N ALA A 127 0.69 18.83 -0.40
CA ALA A 127 -0.05 18.16 -1.45
C ALA A 127 -1.15 19.06 -2.03
N ASP A 128 -1.05 20.39 -1.90
CA ASP A 128 -2.07 21.36 -2.36
C ASP A 128 -3.48 21.06 -1.80
N PHE A 129 -3.56 20.53 -0.57
CA PHE A 129 -4.79 20.02 0.03
C PHE A 129 -5.49 18.94 -0.82
N CYS A 130 -4.78 18.26 -1.70
CA CYS A 130 -5.30 17.07 -2.38
C CYS A 130 -5.31 15.88 -1.42
N PRO A 131 -6.47 15.24 -1.20
CA PRO A 131 -6.54 14.10 -0.30
C PRO A 131 -6.04 12.82 -0.97
N PHE A 132 -5.25 12.07 -0.22
CA PHE A 132 -4.65 10.81 -0.63
C PHE A 132 -4.63 9.77 0.49
N MET A 133 -4.39 8.53 0.09
CA MET A 133 -4.23 7.42 1.01
C MET A 133 -2.90 7.56 1.77
N SER A 134 -2.98 7.95 3.04
CA SER A 134 -1.84 8.15 3.93
C SER A 134 -1.53 6.88 4.73
N VAL A 135 -0.25 6.60 4.92
CA VAL A 135 0.21 5.55 5.83
C VAL A 135 0.00 5.96 7.29
N PHE A 136 -0.19 4.98 8.17
CA PHE A 136 -0.08 5.22 9.60
C PHE A 136 1.39 5.29 9.98
N THR A 137 1.76 6.32 10.76
CA THR A 137 3.10 6.49 11.32
C THR A 137 3.17 6.11 12.79
N SER A 138 2.02 5.88 13.42
CA SER A 138 1.84 5.41 14.79
C SER A 138 0.53 4.64 14.86
N ILE A 139 0.52 3.49 15.54
CA ILE A 139 -0.63 2.60 15.69
C ILE A 139 -0.67 2.12 17.13
N ASN A 140 -1.84 2.21 17.79
CA ASN A 140 -2.04 1.79 19.18
C ASN A 140 -0.99 2.38 20.14
N GLU A 141 -0.71 3.68 20.02
CA GLU A 141 0.29 4.41 20.82
C GLU A 141 1.74 3.89 20.68
N SER A 142 1.98 3.01 19.70
CA SER A 142 3.31 2.49 19.38
C SER A 142 3.90 3.21 18.17
N PRO A 143 5.23 3.26 18.02
CA PRO A 143 5.88 3.81 16.82
C PRO A 143 5.74 2.90 15.58
N MET A 144 4.87 1.88 15.63
CA MET A 144 4.59 1.00 14.51
C MET A 144 3.93 1.80 13.37
N ASN A 145 4.49 1.68 12.17
CA ASN A 145 3.86 2.19 10.96
C ASN A 145 3.07 1.08 10.25
N SER A 146 2.34 1.43 9.19
CA SER A 146 1.52 0.45 8.45
C SER A 146 2.23 -0.22 7.27
N HIS A 147 3.55 -0.05 7.10
CA HIS A 147 4.29 -0.72 6.02
C HIS A 147 4.49 -2.20 6.33
N CYS A 148 4.04 -3.05 5.42
CA CYS A 148 4.06 -4.50 5.62
C CYS A 148 5.46 -5.10 5.54
N GLU A 149 6.41 -4.44 4.89
CA GLU A 149 7.77 -4.93 4.73
C GLU A 149 8.76 -4.42 5.79
N ASP A 150 8.33 -3.44 6.59
CA ASP A 150 9.13 -2.90 7.68
C ASP A 150 9.28 -3.93 8.81
N THR A 151 10.52 -4.35 9.06
CA THR A 151 10.82 -5.34 10.09
C THR A 151 10.80 -4.79 11.51
N ASP A 152 10.85 -3.47 11.70
CA ASP A 152 10.73 -2.89 13.04
C ASP A 152 9.33 -3.06 13.62
N ASN A 153 8.31 -3.13 12.75
CA ASN A 153 6.93 -3.44 13.12
C ASN A 153 6.78 -4.85 13.72
N GLN A 154 7.75 -5.75 13.53
CA GLN A 154 7.69 -7.11 14.10
C GLN A 154 7.59 -7.11 15.63
N LYS A 155 8.15 -6.09 16.29
CA LYS A 155 8.13 -5.94 17.76
C LYS A 155 6.70 -5.78 18.31
N PHE A 156 5.76 -5.37 17.46
CA PHE A 156 4.39 -5.03 17.83
C PHE A 156 3.34 -5.99 17.22
N GLN A 157 3.77 -7.09 16.59
CA GLN A 157 2.86 -8.03 15.90
C GLN A 157 1.73 -8.58 16.77
N ASN A 158 2.01 -8.82 18.05
CA ASN A 158 1.00 -9.35 18.98
C ASN A 158 -0.10 -8.33 19.33
N MET A 159 0.10 -7.05 19.00
CA MET A 159 -0.88 -5.98 19.22
C MET A 159 -1.82 -5.78 18.03
N THR A 160 -1.70 -6.62 16.99
CA THR A 160 -2.44 -6.47 15.74
C THR A 160 -3.49 -7.56 15.56
N TYR A 161 -4.65 -7.16 15.01
CA TYR A 161 -5.75 -8.07 14.69
C TYR A 161 -5.38 -9.07 13.58
N GLY A 162 -5.97 -10.27 13.56
CA GLY A 162 -5.81 -11.23 12.45
C GLY A 162 -4.44 -11.92 12.32
N GLN A 163 -3.57 -11.82 13.33
CA GLN A 163 -2.18 -12.33 13.30
C GLN A 163 -1.37 -11.72 12.14
N GLN A 164 -1.35 -10.39 12.05
CA GLN A 164 -0.55 -9.72 11.04
C GLN A 164 0.93 -10.09 11.20
N HIS A 165 1.62 -10.10 10.06
CA HIS A 165 3.04 -10.39 9.98
C HIS A 165 3.69 -9.28 9.16
N TYR A 166 4.84 -8.81 9.63
CA TYR A 166 5.63 -7.77 8.99
C TYR A 166 6.99 -8.31 8.53
N GLY A 167 7.48 -7.83 7.39
CA GLY A 167 8.79 -8.16 6.82
C GLY A 167 8.74 -8.48 5.32
N LYS A 168 9.88 -8.86 4.76
CA LYS A 168 10.09 -9.02 3.29
C LYS A 168 9.16 -10.03 2.57
N LYS A 169 8.41 -10.84 3.32
CA LYS A 169 7.44 -11.82 2.79
C LYS A 169 6.02 -11.49 3.22
N SER A 170 5.74 -10.23 3.50
CA SER A 170 4.43 -9.74 3.87
C SER A 170 3.91 -8.78 2.83
N ARG A 171 2.60 -8.85 2.59
CA ARG A 171 1.88 -7.94 1.71
C ARG A 171 0.62 -7.44 2.40
N CYS A 172 0.20 -6.24 2.02
CA CYS A 172 -1.09 -5.71 2.42
C CYS A 172 -2.22 -6.47 1.69
N PHE A 173 -3.27 -6.83 2.43
CA PHE A 173 -4.55 -7.28 1.86
C PHE A 173 -5.69 -6.50 2.51
N ASN A 174 -6.69 -6.13 1.70
CA ASN A 174 -7.98 -5.71 2.22
C ASN A 174 -8.76 -6.96 2.64
N PHE A 175 -9.48 -6.87 3.75
CA PHE A 175 -10.38 -7.92 4.18
C PHE A 175 -11.58 -7.34 4.92
N ASP A 176 -12.68 -8.09 4.89
CA ASP A 176 -13.89 -7.73 5.61
C ASP A 176 -14.51 -8.96 6.27
N THR A 177 -14.98 -8.80 7.51
CA THR A 177 -15.81 -9.80 8.18
C THR A 177 -17.27 -9.47 7.90
N VAL A 178 -17.96 -10.35 7.18
CA VAL A 178 -19.37 -10.20 6.80
C VAL A 178 -20.27 -10.95 7.76
N PHE A 179 -21.25 -10.25 8.31
CA PHE A 179 -22.32 -10.84 9.12
C PHE A 179 -23.51 -11.19 8.22
N LYS A 180 -23.77 -12.49 8.03
CA LYS A 180 -24.76 -13.01 7.06
C LYS A 180 -26.19 -12.51 7.33
N GLU A 181 -26.53 -12.20 8.58
CA GLU A 181 -27.89 -11.79 8.97
C GLU A 181 -28.14 -10.27 8.86
N SER A 182 -27.12 -9.43 8.92
CA SER A 182 -27.31 -7.97 9.00
C SER A 182 -26.73 -7.18 7.81
N SER A 183 -26.05 -7.85 6.86
CA SER A 183 -25.31 -7.19 5.76
C SER A 183 -24.27 -6.15 6.22
N ASN A 184 -24.02 -6.03 7.53
CA ASN A 184 -22.96 -5.22 8.09
C ASN A 184 -21.62 -5.89 7.79
N HIS A 185 -20.63 -5.09 7.46
CA HIS A 185 -19.26 -5.51 7.21
C HIS A 185 -18.32 -4.50 7.85
N ILE A 186 -17.20 -4.98 8.37
CA ILE A 186 -16.10 -4.14 8.85
C ILE A 186 -14.99 -4.30 7.82
N SER A 187 -14.75 -3.27 7.03
CA SER A 187 -13.65 -3.24 6.06
C SER A 187 -12.36 -2.84 6.78
N GLU A 188 -11.36 -3.69 6.68
CA GLU A 188 -10.03 -3.46 7.23
C GLU A 188 -8.95 -3.77 6.18
N ALA A 189 -7.72 -3.44 6.52
CA ALA A 189 -6.56 -3.91 5.80
C ALA A 189 -5.42 -4.24 6.76
N GLY A 190 -4.60 -5.19 6.35
CA GLY A 190 -3.55 -5.71 7.21
C GLY A 190 -2.45 -6.42 6.44
N CYS A 191 -1.34 -6.64 7.13
CA CYS A 191 -0.15 -7.23 6.58
C CYS A 191 -0.14 -8.74 6.81
N PHE A 192 -0.27 -9.53 5.74
CA PHE A 192 -0.25 -10.98 5.84
C PHE A 192 0.94 -11.59 5.13
N ARG A 193 1.41 -12.71 5.69
CA ARG A 193 2.54 -13.43 5.14
C ARG A 193 2.12 -14.13 3.84
N ILE A 194 2.95 -13.99 2.83
CA ILE A 194 2.74 -14.61 1.52
C ILE A 194 3.77 -15.71 1.24
N ASN A 195 3.39 -16.62 0.36
CA ASN A 195 4.26 -17.61 -0.23
C ASN A 195 3.94 -17.77 -1.72
N CYS A 196 4.91 -17.44 -2.58
CA CYS A 196 4.80 -17.59 -4.02
C CYS A 196 5.49 -18.89 -4.47
N THR A 197 4.83 -19.69 -5.30
CA THR A 197 5.41 -20.94 -5.83
C THR A 197 5.84 -20.80 -7.29
N LEU A 198 6.62 -21.79 -7.77
CA LEU A 198 7.01 -21.87 -9.19
C LEU A 198 5.83 -22.24 -10.12
N ARG A 199 4.69 -22.65 -9.55
CA ARG A 199 3.48 -23.03 -10.28
C ARG A 199 2.50 -21.86 -10.47
N HIS A 200 2.97 -20.62 -10.27
CA HIS A 200 2.14 -19.41 -10.30
C HIS A 200 1.04 -19.40 -9.22
N GLU A 201 1.33 -19.98 -8.05
CA GLU A 201 0.40 -19.97 -6.90
C GLU A 201 0.86 -18.90 -5.91
N LEU A 202 -0.08 -18.04 -5.52
CA LEU A 202 0.05 -17.10 -4.41
C LEU A 202 -0.70 -17.68 -3.21
N GLN A 203 0.00 -17.99 -2.14
CA GLN A 203 -0.58 -18.40 -0.87
C GLN A 203 -0.47 -17.26 0.14
N VAL A 204 -1.51 -17.06 0.94
CA VAL A 204 -1.58 -16.07 2.02
C VAL A 204 -1.86 -16.77 3.35
N LYS A 205 -1.17 -16.36 4.42
CA LYS A 205 -1.43 -16.86 5.77
C LYS A 205 -2.38 -15.91 6.49
N PHE A 206 -3.64 -16.32 6.63
CA PHE A 206 -4.71 -15.54 7.26
C PHE A 206 -5.32 -16.37 8.40
N ASN A 207 -5.57 -15.76 9.56
CA ASN A 207 -6.06 -16.46 10.76
C ASN A 207 -5.30 -17.76 11.09
N GLY A 208 -3.97 -17.73 10.94
CA GLY A 208 -3.08 -18.85 11.23
C GLY A 208 -3.01 -19.95 10.16
N LYS A 209 -3.89 -19.94 9.14
CA LYS A 209 -3.96 -20.97 8.09
C LYS A 209 -3.47 -20.43 6.75
N TRP A 210 -2.91 -21.30 5.92
CA TRP A 210 -2.51 -20.95 4.56
C TRP A 210 -3.68 -21.16 3.60
N HIS A 211 -3.96 -20.14 2.81
CA HIS A 211 -5.00 -20.15 1.80
C HIS A 211 -4.40 -19.84 0.43
N LEU A 212 -4.96 -20.44 -0.62
CA LEU A 212 -4.56 -20.20 -2.00
C LEU A 212 -5.41 -19.09 -2.59
N CYS A 213 -4.76 -18.03 -3.08
CA CYS A 213 -5.45 -16.96 -3.81
C CYS A 213 -5.82 -17.40 -5.23
N PRO A 214 -6.96 -16.91 -5.78
CA PRO A 214 -7.27 -17.04 -7.20
C PRO A 214 -6.14 -16.47 -8.06
N LYS A 215 -5.80 -17.16 -9.16
CA LYS A 215 -4.66 -16.80 -10.01
C LYS A 215 -4.77 -15.39 -10.62
N GLU A 216 -5.96 -15.05 -11.11
CA GLU A 216 -6.28 -13.77 -11.73
C GLU A 216 -6.65 -12.69 -10.70
N GLY A 217 -6.52 -12.97 -9.39
CA GLY A 217 -7.01 -12.12 -8.31
C GLY A 217 -8.52 -12.25 -8.10
N GLY A 218 -9.02 -11.50 -7.11
CA GLY A 218 -10.43 -11.49 -6.72
C GLY A 218 -10.64 -11.82 -5.25
N THR A 219 -11.90 -11.98 -4.85
CA THR A 219 -12.25 -12.20 -3.44
C THR A 219 -12.20 -13.68 -3.08
N LEU A 220 -11.50 -13.99 -2.00
CA LEU A 220 -11.49 -15.31 -1.36
C LEU A 220 -12.45 -15.30 -0.17
N LEU A 221 -13.46 -16.17 -0.21
CA LEU A 221 -14.43 -16.31 0.87
C LEU A 221 -13.98 -17.41 1.85
N LEU A 222 -13.95 -17.08 3.14
CA LEU A 222 -13.44 -17.92 4.22
C LEU A 222 -14.52 -18.05 5.32
N PRO A 223 -15.25 -19.16 5.36
CA PRO A 223 -16.25 -19.38 6.40
C PRO A 223 -15.61 -19.40 7.79
N VAL A 224 -16.11 -18.55 8.70
CA VAL A 224 -15.68 -18.53 10.10
C VAL A 224 -16.60 -19.40 10.94
N ASP A 225 -17.91 -19.15 10.82
CA ASP A 225 -18.97 -19.92 11.48
C ASP A 225 -20.29 -19.83 10.67
N GLN A 226 -21.40 -20.28 11.27
CA GLN A 226 -22.71 -20.28 10.61
C GLN A 226 -23.26 -18.88 10.29
N TYR A 227 -22.78 -17.83 10.98
CA TYR A 227 -23.22 -16.45 10.86
C TYR A 227 -22.19 -15.52 10.21
N ARG A 228 -20.91 -15.90 10.20
CA ARG A 228 -19.80 -15.05 9.75
C ARG A 228 -18.97 -15.68 8.64
N GLU A 229 -18.56 -14.84 7.71
CA GLU A 229 -17.65 -15.16 6.62
C GLU A 229 -16.64 -14.04 6.48
N ASP A 230 -15.35 -14.38 6.47
CA ASP A 230 -14.30 -13.44 6.14
C ASP A 230 -14.12 -13.41 4.63
N ARG A 231 -13.97 -12.21 4.08
CA ARG A 231 -13.66 -11.97 2.68
C ARG A 231 -12.28 -11.36 2.60
N LEU A 232 -11.41 -11.96 1.79
CA LEU A 232 -10.04 -11.50 1.61
C LEU A 232 -9.83 -11.11 0.14
N GLU A 233 -9.46 -9.87 -0.13
CA GLU A 233 -9.18 -9.40 -1.49
C GLU A 233 -7.78 -9.84 -1.92
N CYS A 234 -7.71 -10.89 -2.74
CA CYS A 234 -6.46 -11.39 -3.29
C CYS A 234 -6.07 -10.60 -4.55
N PRO A 235 -4.82 -10.08 -4.62
CA PRO A 235 -4.30 -9.51 -5.85
C PRO A 235 -3.96 -10.63 -6.87
N PRO A 236 -3.92 -10.30 -8.16
CA PRO A 236 -3.36 -11.19 -9.18
C PRO A 236 -1.93 -11.62 -8.85
N PHE A 237 -1.54 -12.84 -9.26
CA PHE A 237 -0.20 -13.36 -8.98
C PHE A 237 0.91 -12.43 -9.47
N GLY A 238 0.78 -11.86 -10.69
CA GLY A 238 1.79 -11.01 -11.32
C GLY A 238 2.06 -9.69 -10.58
N ASP A 239 1.10 -9.20 -9.80
CA ASP A 239 1.24 -7.94 -9.05
C ASP A 239 2.09 -8.12 -7.78
N VAL A 240 2.20 -9.36 -7.29
CA VAL A 240 2.86 -9.68 -6.03
C VAL A 240 4.12 -10.53 -6.22
N CYS A 241 4.08 -11.47 -7.15
CA CYS A 241 5.05 -12.54 -7.31
C CYS A 241 5.64 -12.56 -8.73
N SER A 242 6.92 -12.90 -8.83
CA SER A 242 7.59 -13.19 -10.11
C SER A 242 8.28 -14.55 -10.07
N VAL A 243 7.93 -15.44 -11.01
CA VAL A 243 8.58 -16.75 -11.12
C VAL A 243 10.07 -16.62 -11.43
N GLU A 244 10.46 -15.63 -12.21
CA GLU A 244 11.85 -15.33 -12.51
C GLU A 244 12.63 -14.91 -11.27
N GLU A 245 12.04 -14.04 -10.43
CA GLU A 245 12.64 -13.65 -9.16
C GLU A 245 12.78 -14.85 -8.22
N ILE A 246 11.78 -15.73 -8.17
CA ILE A 246 11.84 -16.97 -7.38
C ILE A 246 13.00 -17.85 -7.86
N LYS A 247 13.14 -18.04 -9.19
CA LYS A 247 14.25 -18.82 -9.79
C LYS A 247 15.61 -18.19 -9.44
N LYS A 248 15.76 -16.88 -9.63
CA LYS A 248 16.99 -16.13 -9.28
C LYS A 248 17.34 -16.28 -7.80
N ARG A 249 16.37 -16.15 -6.90
CA ARG A 249 16.56 -16.33 -5.45
C ARG A 249 16.99 -17.76 -5.09
N LYS A 250 16.39 -18.79 -5.73
CA LYS A 250 16.78 -20.19 -5.52
C LYS A 250 18.21 -20.46 -6.03
N GLN A 251 18.58 -19.93 -7.19
CA GLN A 251 19.93 -20.08 -7.73
C GLN A 251 20.97 -19.41 -6.82
N LYS A 252 20.71 -18.18 -6.37
CA LYS A 252 21.60 -17.46 -5.44
C LYS A 252 21.83 -18.24 -4.14
N ARG A 253 20.79 -18.90 -3.61
CA ARG A 253 20.92 -19.77 -2.43
C ARG A 253 21.77 -21.01 -2.70
N ARG A 254 21.59 -21.66 -3.86
CA ARG A 254 22.42 -22.81 -4.26
C ARG A 254 23.90 -22.43 -4.39
N ASN A 255 24.19 -21.29 -5.01
CA ASN A 255 25.56 -20.81 -5.17
C ASN A 255 26.22 -20.54 -3.81
N ARG A 256 25.52 -19.87 -2.89
CA ARG A 256 26.03 -19.64 -1.52
C ARG A 256 26.33 -20.93 -0.77
N ILE A 257 25.43 -21.92 -0.82
CA ILE A 257 25.66 -23.23 -0.18
C ILE A 257 26.89 -23.92 -0.79
N SER A 258 27.10 -23.80 -2.10
CA SER A 258 28.29 -24.35 -2.76
C SER A 258 29.57 -23.62 -2.34
N GLU A 259 29.52 -22.30 -2.16
CA GLU A 259 30.64 -21.48 -1.67
C GLU A 259 31.00 -21.83 -0.22
N ASP A 260 29.99 -21.97 0.66
CA ASP A 260 30.19 -22.34 2.07
C ASP A 260 30.80 -23.75 2.19
N VAL A 261 30.32 -24.71 1.39
CA VAL A 261 30.87 -26.09 1.36
C VAL A 261 32.32 -26.12 0.87
N ASN A 262 32.68 -25.30 -0.12
CA ASN A 262 34.05 -25.21 -0.62
C ASN A 262 34.98 -24.53 0.40
N THR A 263 34.49 -23.50 1.10
CA THR A 263 35.24 -22.80 2.17
C THR A 263 35.55 -23.72 3.36
N ILE A 264 34.62 -24.61 3.72
CA ILE A 264 34.83 -25.62 4.77
C ILE A 264 35.88 -26.67 4.34
N LYS A 265 35.96 -26.99 3.05
CA LYS A 265 36.96 -27.94 2.52
C LYS A 265 38.37 -27.35 2.46
N THR A 266 38.51 -26.06 2.16
CA THR A 266 39.83 -25.39 2.10
C THR A 266 40.42 -25.12 3.49
N ASN A 267 39.61 -24.98 4.54
CA ASN A 267 40.09 -24.79 5.92
C ASN A 267 40.39 -26.10 6.69
N ARG A 268 40.37 -27.26 6.00
CA ARG A 268 40.71 -28.59 6.55
C ARG A 268 42.00 -29.19 5.98
N LEU A 269 42.79 -28.39 5.28
CA LEU A 269 44.16 -28.69 4.84
C LEU A 269 45.13 -27.82 5.66
#